data_AF-A0A397FL45-F1
#
_entry.id   AF-A0A397FL45-F1
#
_cell.length_a   1.000
_cell.length_b   1.000
_cell.length_c   1.000
_cell.angle_alpha   90.00
_cell.angle_beta   90.00
_cell.angle_gamma   90.00
#
_symmetry.space_group_name_H-M   'P 1'
#
loop_
_entity.id
_entity.type
_entity.pdbx_description
1 polymer ?
#
loop_
_entity_poly.entity_id
_entity_poly.type
_entity_poly.pdbx_seq_one_letter_code
_entity_poly.pdbx_strand_id
1 'polypeptide(L)'
;MPATYQQILDAIRRVEAGESKAAVVRSSAISRATLFHYIKMKKDTGAISINKRGPHQALPSSIEQDLVAWIAAMQRPGMPVERGEVIHKANAILAVYHGVPRNVTRGWYYKFCVRNPIIADRVDQKLSKSRNAVNKE
;
A
#
# COMPACT_ATOMS: atom_id res chain seq x y z
N MET A 1 -0.76 -23.36 -6.39
CA MET A 1 -1.45 -22.09 -6.10
C MET A 1 -1.21 -21.73 -4.64
N PRO A 2 -0.92 -20.47 -4.29
CA PRO A 2 -0.88 -20.06 -2.88
C PRO A 2 -2.29 -20.20 -2.26
N ALA A 3 -2.34 -20.62 -0.99
CA ALA A 3 -3.60 -20.80 -0.27
C ALA A 3 -4.39 -19.50 -0.19
N THR A 4 -5.69 -19.57 -0.48
CA THR A 4 -6.60 -18.43 -0.41
C THR A 4 -6.90 -18.06 1.04
N TYR A 5 -7.27 -16.79 1.27
CA TYR A 5 -7.71 -16.29 2.58
C TYR A 5 -8.78 -17.17 3.24
N GLN A 6 -9.78 -17.58 2.46
CA GLN A 6 -10.85 -18.45 2.96
C GLN A 6 -10.35 -19.83 3.41
N GLN A 7 -9.42 -20.42 2.66
CA GLN A 7 -8.84 -21.72 3.00
C GLN A 7 -8.01 -21.65 4.29
N ILE A 8 -7.30 -20.54 4.52
CA ILE A 8 -6.54 -20.32 5.76
C ILE A 8 -7.48 -20.10 6.94
N LEU A 9 -8.53 -19.28 6.77
CA LEU A 9 -9.51 -19.02 7.82
C LEU A 9 -10.26 -20.27 8.25
N ASP A 10 -10.71 -21.08 7.29
CA ASP A 10 -11.44 -22.31 7.55
C ASP A 10 -10.57 -23.31 8.30
N ALA A 11 -9.34 -23.52 7.84
CA ALA A 11 -8.39 -24.40 8.51
C ALA A 11 -8.07 -23.98 9.95
N ILE A 12 -7.99 -22.67 10.22
CA ILE A 12 -7.78 -22.17 11.58
C ILE A 12 -9.01 -22.41 12.45
N ARG A 13 -10.22 -22.17 11.92
CA ARG A 13 -11.47 -22.46 12.63
C ARG A 13 -11.59 -23.94 13.00
N ARG A 14 -11.22 -24.84 12.10
CA ARG A 14 -11.20 -26.29 12.36
C ARG A 14 -10.24 -26.68 13.49
N VAL A 15 -9.05 -26.07 13.52
CA VAL A 15 -8.10 -26.26 14.63
C VAL A 15 -8.63 -25.69 15.94
N GLU A 16 -9.34 -24.56 15.91
CA GLU A 16 -9.98 -23.97 17.09
C GLU A 16 -11.18 -24.79 17.59
N ALA A 17 -11.89 -25.47 16.69
CA ALA A 17 -12.93 -26.43 17.01
C ALA A 17 -12.40 -27.76 17.61
N GLY A 18 -11.07 -27.90 17.74
CA GLY A 18 -10.43 -29.04 18.39
C GLY A 18 -9.81 -30.07 17.43
N GLU A 19 -9.87 -29.87 16.11
CA GLU A 19 -9.19 -30.78 15.18
C GLU A 19 -7.67 -30.71 15.32
N SER A 20 -7.02 -31.86 15.22
CA SER A 20 -5.55 -31.91 15.21
C SER A 20 -4.98 -31.18 13.99
N LYS A 21 -3.92 -30.39 14.19
CA LYS A 21 -3.26 -29.65 13.10
C LYS A 21 -2.82 -30.57 11.95
N ALA A 22 -2.44 -31.81 12.25
CA ALA A 22 -2.08 -32.81 11.26
C ALA A 22 -3.27 -33.30 10.41
N ALA A 23 -4.45 -33.48 11.02
CA ALA A 23 -5.67 -33.82 10.29
C ALA A 23 -6.10 -32.68 9.36
N VAL A 24 -6.05 -31.43 9.84
CA VAL A 24 -6.37 -30.26 9.02
C VAL A 24 -5.43 -30.13 7.82
N VAL A 25 -4.13 -30.31 8.01
CA VAL A 25 -3.15 -30.26 6.89
C VAL A 25 -3.40 -31.37 5.87
N ARG A 26 -3.73 -32.59 6.31
CA ARG A 26 -3.99 -33.71 5.38
C ARG A 26 -5.28 -33.53 4.57
N SER A 27 -6.28 -32.86 5.14
CA SER A 27 -7.61 -32.69 4.54
C SER A 27 -7.84 -31.34 3.85
N SER A 28 -6.84 -30.46 3.85
CA SER A 28 -6.96 -29.10 3.30
C SER A 28 -5.87 -28.84 2.27
N ALA A 29 -6.11 -27.89 1.36
CA ALA A 29 -5.11 -27.44 0.38
C ALA A 29 -3.98 -26.56 0.97
N ILE A 30 -3.85 -26.49 2.30
CA ILE A 30 -2.87 -25.62 2.97
C ILE A 30 -1.65 -26.41 3.45
N SER A 31 -0.46 -25.84 3.30
CA SER A 31 0.75 -26.47 3.81
C SER A 31 0.82 -26.39 5.34
N ARG A 32 1.56 -27.32 5.96
CA ARG A 32 1.84 -27.28 7.41
C ARG A 32 2.48 -25.96 7.82
N ALA A 33 3.47 -25.46 7.07
CA ALA A 33 4.13 -24.19 7.37
C ALA A 33 3.13 -23.02 7.36
N THR A 34 2.23 -22.99 6.38
CA THR A 34 1.16 -21.98 6.26
C THR A 34 0.23 -22.02 7.47
N LEU A 35 -0.25 -23.21 7.85
CA LEU A 35 -1.16 -23.35 9.01
C LEU A 35 -0.51 -22.83 10.29
N PHE A 36 0.73 -23.25 10.57
CA PHE A 36 1.42 -22.86 11.78
C PHE A 36 1.74 -21.36 11.82
N HIS A 37 2.15 -20.78 10.69
CA HIS A 37 2.40 -19.35 10.57
C HIS A 37 1.15 -18.53 10.94
N TYR A 38 0.00 -18.84 10.35
CA TYR A 38 -1.21 -18.06 10.58
C TYR A 38 -1.87 -18.32 11.93
N ILE A 39 -1.75 -19.52 12.50
CA ILE A 39 -2.13 -19.78 13.90
C ILE A 39 -1.30 -18.91 14.84
N LYS A 40 0.02 -18.87 14.66
CA LYS A 40 0.91 -18.04 15.48
C LYS A 40 0.54 -16.57 15.34
N MET A 41 0.37 -16.09 14.12
CA MET A 41 0.01 -14.69 13.85
C MET A 41 -1.33 -14.29 14.47
N LYS A 42 -2.36 -15.16 14.41
CA LYS A 42 -3.64 -14.92 15.09
C LYS A 42 -3.48 -14.88 16.60
N LYS A 43 -2.63 -15.73 17.18
CA LYS A 43 -2.33 -15.71 18.61
C LYS A 43 -1.62 -14.43 19.05
N ASP A 44 -0.67 -13.95 18.24
CA ASP A 44 0.16 -12.80 18.58
C ASP A 44 -0.56 -11.46 18.34
N THR A 45 -1.39 -11.36 17.30
CA THR A 45 -2.02 -10.11 16.84
C THR A 45 -3.54 -10.07 17.01
N GLY A 46 -4.18 -11.21 17.30
CA GLY A 46 -5.65 -11.34 17.37
C GLY A 46 -6.35 -11.43 16.01
N ALA A 47 -5.64 -11.19 14.90
CA ALA A 47 -6.20 -11.15 13.55
C ALA A 47 -5.29 -11.82 12.51
N ILE A 48 -5.89 -12.22 11.39
CA ILE A 48 -5.18 -12.79 10.24
C ILE A 48 -5.13 -11.76 9.10
N SER A 49 -3.93 -11.37 8.69
CA SER A 49 -3.66 -10.55 7.51
C SER A 49 -2.83 -11.34 6.49
N ILE A 50 -3.29 -11.38 5.24
CA ILE A 50 -2.46 -11.87 4.13
C ILE A 50 -1.84 -10.64 3.49
N ASN A 51 -0.58 -10.39 3.83
CA ASN A 51 0.16 -9.30 3.20
C ASN A 51 0.34 -9.60 1.71
N LYS A 52 0.04 -8.61 0.87
CA LYS A 52 0.25 -8.73 -0.58
C LYS A 52 1.73 -9.03 -0.85
N ARG A 53 1.99 -10.01 -1.74
CA ARG A 53 3.34 -10.26 -2.27
C ARG A 53 3.77 -9.08 -3.13
N GLY A 54 4.91 -8.49 -2.79
CA GLY A 54 5.57 -7.41 -3.52
C GLY A 54 6.59 -6.71 -2.63
N PRO A 55 7.48 -5.87 -3.20
CA PRO A 55 8.33 -5.00 -2.41
C PRO A 55 7.46 -4.17 -1.47
N HIS A 56 7.86 -4.10 -0.19
CA HIS A 56 7.18 -3.27 0.79
C HIS A 56 7.02 -1.85 0.24
N GLN A 57 5.84 -1.26 0.41
CA GLN A 57 5.63 0.13 0.00
C GLN A 57 6.64 1.01 0.74
N ALA A 58 7.22 2.00 0.05
CA ALA A 58 8.18 2.90 0.68
C ALA A 58 7.51 3.68 1.83
N LEU A 59 6.24 4.05 1.64
CA LEU A 59 5.38 4.66 2.65
C LEU A 59 4.20 3.72 2.95
N PRO A 60 3.76 3.61 4.22
CA PRO A 60 2.48 2.99 4.56
C PRO A 60 1.31 3.65 3.83
N SER A 61 0.24 2.88 3.58
CA SER A 61 -0.95 3.38 2.88
C SER A 61 -1.60 4.59 3.55
N SER A 62 -1.58 4.69 4.88
CA SER A 62 -2.11 5.86 5.61
C SER A 62 -1.34 7.13 5.24
N ILE A 63 -0.02 7.05 5.22
CA ILE A 63 0.85 8.17 4.86
C ILE A 63 0.72 8.53 3.37
N GLU A 64 0.55 7.53 2.49
CA GLU A 64 0.25 7.81 1.08
C GLU A 64 -1.08 8.58 0.93
N GLN A 65 -2.10 8.29 1.74
CA GLN A 65 -3.37 9.04 1.73
C GLN A 65 -3.22 10.47 2.26
N ASP A 66 -2.42 10.68 3.32
CA ASP A 66 -2.12 12.03 3.79
C ASP A 66 -1.40 12.87 2.71
N LEU A 67 -0.52 12.23 1.94
CA LEU A 67 0.14 12.87 0.81
C LEU A 67 -0.86 13.21 -0.32
N VAL A 68 -1.82 12.32 -0.61
CA VAL A 68 -2.92 12.60 -1.56
C VAL A 68 -3.75 13.80 -1.10
N ALA A 69 -4.10 13.86 0.19
CA ALA A 69 -4.85 14.98 0.77
C ALA A 69 -4.06 16.29 0.69
N TRP A 70 -2.75 16.26 0.95
CA TRP A 70 -1.87 17.41 0.79
C TRP A 70 -1.80 17.88 -0.67
N ILE A 71 -1.66 16.97 -1.65
CA ILE A 71 -1.70 17.31 -3.08
C ILE A 71 -3.04 17.97 -3.43
N ALA A 72 -4.14 17.40 -2.96
CA ALA A 72 -5.47 17.96 -3.19
C ALA A 72 -5.62 19.37 -2.60
N ALA A 73 -5.10 19.61 -1.40
CA ALA A 73 -5.13 20.92 -0.76
C ALA A 73 -4.30 21.96 -1.52
N MET A 74 -3.09 21.60 -1.97
CA MET A 74 -2.22 22.46 -2.76
C MET A 74 -2.81 22.80 -4.15
N GLN A 75 -3.63 21.91 -4.70
CA GLN A 75 -4.33 22.14 -5.97
C GLN A 75 -5.59 23.03 -5.85
N ARG A 76 -6.19 23.19 -4.65
CA ARG A 76 -7.37 24.05 -4.42
C ARG A 76 -7.19 25.50 -4.89
N PRO A 77 -6.05 26.18 -4.63
CA PRO A 77 -5.82 27.53 -5.16
C PRO A 77 -5.52 27.58 -6.67
N GLY A 78 -5.67 26.46 -7.39
CA GLY A 78 -5.34 26.38 -8.82
C GLY A 78 -3.87 26.10 -9.11
N MET A 79 -3.01 26.10 -8.07
CA MET A 79 -1.58 25.88 -8.22
C MET A 79 -1.29 24.43 -8.69
N PRO A 80 -0.47 24.25 -9.74
CA PRO A 80 0.00 22.92 -10.11
C PRO A 80 0.94 22.40 -9.04
N VAL A 81 0.80 21.12 -8.69
CA VAL A 81 1.80 20.39 -7.88
C VAL A 81 2.54 19.48 -8.83
N GLU A 82 3.82 19.77 -9.02
CA GLU A 82 4.66 19.00 -9.92
C GLU A 82 5.16 17.71 -9.28
N ARG A 83 5.54 16.74 -10.12
CA ARG A 83 6.17 15.49 -9.68
C ARG A 83 7.34 15.71 -8.73
N GLY A 84 8.18 16.72 -8.99
CA GLY A 84 9.34 17.03 -8.17
C GLY A 84 8.97 17.39 -6.74
N GLU A 85 7.92 18.19 -6.57
CA GLU A 85 7.40 18.61 -5.26
C GLU A 85 6.79 17.43 -4.49
N VAL A 86 6.06 16.55 -5.18
CA VAL A 86 5.53 15.32 -4.56
C VAL A 86 6.66 14.42 -4.06
N ILE A 87 7.70 14.21 -4.87
CA ILE A 87 8.87 13.41 -4.48
C ILE A 87 9.61 14.07 -3.31
N HIS A 88 9.80 15.38 -3.34
CA HIS A 88 10.45 16.12 -2.26
C HIS A 88 9.66 15.99 -0.94
N LYS A 89 8.34 16.20 -0.99
CA LYS A 89 7.46 16.05 0.17
C LYS A 89 7.47 14.61 0.70
N ALA A 90 7.43 13.62 -0.17
CA ALA A 90 7.50 12.21 0.21
C ALA A 90 8.85 11.86 0.88
N ASN A 91 9.97 12.39 0.38
CA ASN A 91 11.28 12.22 1.00
C ASN A 91 11.37 12.86 2.38
N ALA A 92 10.80 14.06 2.56
CA ALA A 92 10.73 14.70 3.86
C ALA A 92 9.93 13.85 4.88
N ILE A 93 8.81 13.27 4.45
CA ILE A 93 8.01 12.38 5.30
C ILE A 93 8.77 11.07 5.60
N LEU A 94 9.46 10.50 4.62
CA LEU A 94 10.27 9.29 4.80
C LEU A 94 11.41 9.47 5.81
N ALA A 95 12.09 10.62 5.75
CA ALA A 95 13.17 10.94 6.67
C ALA A 95 12.68 10.96 8.13
N VAL A 96 11.50 11.54 8.37
CA VAL A 96 10.86 11.56 9.69
C VAL A 96 10.39 10.16 10.10
N TYR A 97 9.73 9.44 9.19
CA TYR A 97 9.12 8.14 9.49
C TYR A 97 10.15 7.04 9.80
N HIS A 98 11.26 7.00 9.07
CA HIS A 98 12.26 5.94 9.24
C HIS A 98 13.43 6.32 10.15
N GLY A 99 13.62 7.62 10.45
CA GLY A 99 14.77 8.10 11.22
C GLY A 99 16.14 7.88 10.54
N VAL A 100 16.15 7.38 9.31
CA VAL A 100 17.33 7.14 8.49
C VAL A 100 17.10 7.65 7.06
N PRO A 101 18.15 8.09 6.35
CA PRO A 101 18.00 8.58 4.99
C PRO A 101 17.42 7.52 4.06
N ARG A 102 16.20 7.74 3.59
CA ARG A 102 15.57 6.98 2.50
C ARG A 102 14.98 7.94 1.50
N ASN A 103 15.22 7.66 0.22
CA ASN A 103 14.74 8.48 -0.87
C ASN A 103 13.88 7.66 -1.82
N VAL A 104 12.72 8.21 -2.16
CA VAL A 104 11.93 7.81 -3.31
C VAL A 104 12.35 8.58 -4.55
N THR A 105 12.17 7.94 -5.70
CA THR A 105 12.56 8.46 -7.00
C THR A 105 11.35 8.51 -7.94
N ARG A 106 11.59 8.90 -9.20
CA ARG A 106 10.57 8.91 -10.26
C ARG A 106 9.82 7.57 -10.38
N GLY A 107 10.50 6.44 -10.19
CA GLY A 107 9.87 5.12 -10.27
C GLY A 107 8.84 4.88 -9.16
N TRP A 108 9.07 5.43 -7.97
CA TRP A 108 8.08 5.37 -6.89
C TRP A 108 6.87 6.24 -7.21
N TYR A 109 7.08 7.47 -7.72
CA TYR A 109 5.99 8.38 -8.08
C TYR A 109 5.01 7.75 -9.08
N TYR A 110 5.51 7.07 -10.12
CA TYR A 110 4.62 6.37 -11.05
C TYR A 110 3.78 5.30 -10.38
N LYS A 111 4.39 4.47 -9.53
CA LYS A 111 3.65 3.45 -8.80
C LYS A 111 2.66 4.08 -7.80
N PHE A 112 2.99 5.23 -7.21
CA PHE A 112 2.12 6.01 -6.35
C PHE A 112 0.90 6.54 -7.10
N CYS A 113 1.06 7.07 -8.32
CA CYS A 113 -0.06 7.48 -9.17
C CYS A 113 -0.94 6.28 -9.58
N VAL A 114 -0.33 5.13 -9.92
CA VAL A 114 -1.09 3.90 -10.24
C VAL A 114 -1.92 3.43 -9.04
N ARG A 115 -1.41 3.58 -7.81
CA ARG A 115 -2.16 3.26 -6.59
C ARG A 115 -3.24 4.30 -6.26
N ASN A 116 -3.05 5.54 -6.68
CA ASN A 116 -3.92 6.67 -6.33
C ASN A 116 -4.43 7.35 -7.63
N PRO A 117 -5.37 6.71 -8.35
CA PRO A 117 -5.82 7.17 -9.66
C PRO A 117 -6.46 8.57 -9.62
N ILE A 118 -7.01 8.99 -8.47
CA ILE A 118 -7.50 10.36 -8.26
C ILE A 118 -6.44 11.44 -8.54
N ILE A 119 -5.15 11.11 -8.42
CA ILE A 119 -4.05 11.99 -8.79
C ILE A 119 -3.84 11.97 -10.31
N ALA A 120 -3.90 10.79 -10.94
CA ALA A 120 -3.70 10.63 -12.38
C ALA A 120 -4.81 11.30 -13.19
N ASP A 121 -6.08 11.15 -12.81
CA ASP A 121 -7.22 11.80 -13.47
C ASP A 121 -7.10 13.33 -13.43
N ARG A 122 -6.59 13.89 -12.33
CA ARG A 122 -6.37 15.33 -12.18
C ARG A 122 -5.19 15.85 -13.00
N VAL A 123 -4.20 15.00 -13.26
CA VAL A 123 -3.08 15.32 -14.15
C VAL A 123 -3.52 15.26 -15.62
N ASP A 124 -4.32 14.26 -15.99
CA ASP A 124 -4.81 14.05 -17.35
C ASP A 124 -5.83 15.12 -17.78
N GLN A 125 -6.73 15.53 -16.90
CA GLN A 125 -7.63 16.68 -17.17
C GLN A 125 -6.85 18.00 -17.38
N LYS A 126 -5.65 18.13 -16.82
CA LYS A 126 -4.77 19.30 -16.98
C LYS A 126 -3.90 19.27 -18.24
N LEU A 127 -3.88 18.18 -19.02
CA LEU A 127 -3.17 18.11 -20.31
C LEU A 127 -3.99 18.66 -21.49
N SER A 128 -5.25 19.09 -21.27
CA SER A 128 -5.97 19.91 -22.26
C SER A 128 -5.26 21.28 -22.39
N LYS A 129 -4.47 21.39 -23.47
CA LYS A 129 -3.44 22.37 -23.86
C LYS A 129 -3.67 23.90 -23.68
N SER A 130 -4.69 24.40 -22.98
CA SER A 130 -5.07 25.81 -23.09
C SER A 130 -4.64 26.77 -21.95
N ARG A 131 -3.81 26.38 -20.97
CA ARG A 131 -3.51 27.28 -19.82
C ARG A 131 -2.05 27.40 -19.32
N ASN A 132 -1.05 26.91 -20.06
CA ASN A 132 0.37 27.12 -19.68
C ASN A 132 1.02 28.35 -20.35
N ALA A 133 0.23 29.26 -20.92
CA ALA A 133 0.71 30.59 -21.28
C ALA A 133 0.37 31.55 -20.14
N VAL A 134 1.26 31.67 -19.16
CA VAL A 134 1.23 32.78 -18.19
C VAL A 134 2.60 33.45 -18.23
N ASN A 135 2.55 34.75 -18.54
CA ASN A 135 3.65 35.63 -18.90
C ASN A 135 4.84 35.57 -17.95
N LYS A 136 6.05 35.45 -18.53
CA LYS A 136 7.23 36.10 -17.98
C LYS A 136 7.15 37.56 -18.40
N GLU A 137 6.78 38.43 -17.47
CA GLU A 137 7.24 39.83 -17.46
C GLU A 137 8.43 39.94 -16.52
#